data_AF-A0A2G9ZGL9-F1
#
_entry.id   AF-A0A2G9ZGL9-F1
#
_cell.length_a   1.000
_cell.length_b   1.000
_cell.length_c   1.000
_cell.angle_alpha   90.00
_cell.angle_beta   90.00
_cell.angle_gamma   90.00
#
_symmetry.space_group_name_H-M   'P 1'
#
loop_
_entity.id
_entity.type
_entity.pdbx_description
1 polymer ?
#
loop_
_entity_poly.entity_id
_entity_poly.type
_entity_poly.pdbx_seq_one_letter_code
_entity_poly.pdbx_strand_id
1 'polypeptide(L)'
;MKAFNPRGPFFYYDKDYQQRWLSISQKGKENKRAFFKLEQFPRGFLSALIIVDHCDFDSSKKVEAVFYGTSDKNSKDYGKKGIVGTGLTITKTVFIEGGGNENIGLDNKEYLDEIINLYNDGVEIAAHSLHPKKSLLRKDRMFKKYLKVMQEFEPQTWVDHGYLSHNITRFGWNKASKYYSLDVLYEKGYRFFWSGIDYSLNAPDGNLNLYNCSGRAGKDYFLKIIRLIKEKKEISKIVFTFFWDFIGNLIGWQAKDDLLLSFGSEHRFSPSKRNLIRLINPKFYFNIFKNFFLPDKYHSFIEGFYPIIFDKKKNEVYGFTSLWINDYINGYSPKNIDRLIGERGLHIGHNYLAVEESHYLGLAFKKIGPEYYINDNFQKNLEYMAEQQKKGLLWVTNIKKLGKYYSELENVSVKELSKKELLLENLSNDKINGITFSCPIIDSQQIPKVLLNKKPLKTKKLFNNRLFFWFDLEGKEKTKILIY
;
A
#
# COMPACT_ATOMS: atom_id res chain seq x y z
N MET A 1 1.01 -12.70 46.10
CA MET A 1 0.83 -12.33 44.67
C MET A 1 2.20 -12.33 44.01
N LYS A 2 2.43 -13.21 43.03
CA LYS A 2 3.74 -13.40 42.39
C LYS A 2 4.04 -12.24 41.43
N ALA A 3 5.27 -11.73 41.53
CA ALA A 3 5.83 -10.68 40.70
C ALA A 3 5.93 -11.08 39.22
N PHE A 4 5.51 -10.17 38.35
CA PHE A 4 5.66 -10.27 36.90
C PHE A 4 7.10 -9.84 36.54
N ASN A 5 7.82 -10.73 35.86
CA ASN A 5 9.20 -10.53 35.39
C ASN A 5 9.15 -9.98 33.95
N PRO A 6 9.56 -8.72 33.68
CA PRO A 6 9.53 -8.17 32.33
C PRO A 6 10.82 -8.57 31.60
N ARG A 7 10.79 -9.74 30.96
CA ARG A 7 11.72 -10.01 29.86
C ARG A 7 11.23 -9.19 28.67
N GLY A 8 11.96 -8.14 28.31
CA GLY A 8 11.63 -7.23 27.20
C GLY A 8 11.46 -7.96 25.86
N PRO A 9 10.68 -7.39 24.92
CA PRO A 9 10.42 -8.05 23.66
C PRO A 9 11.59 -7.86 22.72
N PHE A 10 12.36 -8.92 22.52
CA PHE A 10 13.04 -9.16 21.25
C PHE A 10 11.98 -9.30 20.15
N PHE A 11 12.24 -8.66 19.02
CA PHE A 11 11.47 -8.72 17.78
C PHE A 11 11.08 -10.17 17.41
N TYR A 12 9.84 -10.56 17.72
CA TYR A 12 9.30 -11.86 17.31
C TYR A 12 8.71 -11.76 15.91
N TYR A 13 9.58 -11.96 14.92
CA TYR A 13 9.20 -12.28 13.54
C TYR A 13 8.12 -13.37 13.56
N ASP A 14 6.84 -13.01 13.38
CA ASP A 14 5.76 -14.00 13.42
C ASP A 14 5.76 -14.79 12.11
N LYS A 15 6.59 -15.84 12.07
CA LYS A 15 6.52 -16.89 11.05
C LYS A 15 5.10 -17.46 10.95
N ASP A 16 4.27 -17.37 12.00
CA ASP A 16 2.89 -17.83 12.01
C ASP A 16 1.93 -16.89 11.27
N TYR A 17 2.31 -15.68 10.84
CA TYR A 17 1.43 -14.80 10.04
C TYR A 17 1.51 -15.11 8.54
N GLN A 18 2.74 -15.26 8.00
CA GLN A 18 2.93 -15.86 6.68
C GLN A 18 2.41 -17.31 6.68
N GLN A 19 2.65 -18.07 7.75
CA GLN A 19 1.99 -19.36 7.87
C GLN A 19 0.49 -19.22 8.01
N ARG A 20 -0.13 -18.24 8.69
CA ARG A 20 -1.61 -18.11 8.81
C ARG A 20 -2.30 -17.92 7.48
N TRP A 21 -1.76 -17.07 6.61
CA TRP A 21 -2.28 -16.93 5.23
C TRP A 21 -1.95 -18.14 4.35
N LEU A 22 -0.85 -18.85 4.62
CA LEU A 22 -0.60 -20.17 4.05
C LEU A 22 -1.41 -21.29 4.75
N SER A 23 -1.97 -21.07 5.94
CA SER A 23 -2.52 -22.07 6.88
C SER A 23 -4.01 -21.89 7.14
N ILE A 24 -4.69 -21.02 6.39
CA ILE A 24 -6.09 -21.29 6.01
C ILE A 24 -6.18 -22.69 5.35
N SER A 25 -5.04 -23.26 4.89
CA SER A 25 -4.89 -24.66 4.50
C SER A 25 -4.36 -25.65 5.57
N GLN A 26 -3.91 -25.23 6.77
CA GLN A 26 -3.17 -26.12 7.69
C GLN A 26 -3.32 -25.77 9.18
N LYS A 27 -4.42 -26.22 9.81
CA LYS A 27 -4.38 -26.61 11.24
C LYS A 27 -4.07 -28.10 11.32
N GLY A 28 -2.79 -28.44 11.33
CA GLY A 28 -2.31 -29.81 11.52
C GLY A 28 -0.84 -29.95 11.14
N LYS A 29 -0.01 -30.34 12.11
CA LYS A 29 1.42 -30.61 11.93
C LYS A 29 1.65 -31.65 10.82
N GLU A 30 2.24 -31.24 9.69
CA GLU A 30 3.28 -31.96 8.93
C GLU A 30 3.57 -31.23 7.59
N ASN A 31 4.86 -31.05 7.29
CA ASN A 31 5.40 -30.55 6.02
C ASN A 31 5.05 -31.48 4.83
N LYS A 32 3.80 -31.47 4.37
CA LYS A 32 3.40 -31.96 3.04
C LYS A 32 2.83 -30.78 2.28
N ARG A 33 3.44 -30.43 1.14
CA ARG A 33 2.91 -29.39 0.23
C ARG A 33 1.47 -29.78 -0.12
N ALA A 34 0.49 -28.98 0.34
CA ALA A 34 -0.91 -29.22 0.01
C ALA A 34 -1.07 -29.31 -1.52
N PHE A 35 -1.80 -30.32 -2.00
CA PHE A 35 -2.01 -30.53 -3.43
C PHE A 35 -2.78 -29.35 -4.04
N PHE A 36 -3.76 -28.84 -3.29
CA PHE A 36 -4.44 -27.58 -3.57
C PHE A 36 -3.82 -26.43 -2.80
N LYS A 37 -3.74 -25.27 -3.43
CA LYS A 37 -3.41 -24.01 -2.79
C LYS A 37 -4.47 -22.97 -3.14
N LEU A 38 -5.10 -22.37 -2.15
CA LEU A 38 -5.89 -21.14 -2.34
C LEU A 38 -4.92 -20.00 -2.72
N GLU A 39 -5.22 -19.32 -3.80
CA GLU A 39 -4.40 -18.24 -4.35
C GLU A 39 -4.86 -16.88 -3.85
N GLN A 40 -3.90 -15.96 -3.70
CA GLN A 40 -4.10 -14.67 -3.05
C GLN A 40 -4.87 -13.67 -3.91
N PHE A 41 -4.91 -13.86 -5.22
CA PHE A 41 -5.48 -12.91 -6.16
C PHE A 41 -6.61 -13.55 -6.96
N PRO A 42 -7.65 -12.79 -7.32
CA PRO A 42 -8.80 -13.32 -8.01
C PRO A 42 -8.47 -13.65 -9.47
N ARG A 43 -9.38 -14.37 -10.12
CA ARG A 43 -9.41 -14.60 -11.58
C ARG A 43 -8.12 -15.16 -12.17
N GLY A 44 -7.37 -15.93 -11.39
CA GLY A 44 -6.11 -16.50 -11.82
C GLY A 44 -4.94 -15.52 -11.87
N PHE A 45 -5.07 -14.25 -11.47
CA PHE A 45 -3.94 -13.32 -11.46
C PHE A 45 -2.79 -13.88 -10.59
N LEU A 46 -1.56 -13.65 -11.04
CA LEU A 46 -0.38 -14.20 -10.36
C LEU A 46 0.15 -13.25 -9.28
N SER A 47 -0.06 -11.96 -9.49
CA SER A 47 0.43 -10.88 -8.65
C SER A 47 -0.57 -9.72 -8.67
N ALA A 48 -0.51 -8.85 -7.65
CA ALA A 48 -1.24 -7.59 -7.63
C ALA A 48 -0.31 -6.38 -7.44
N LEU A 49 -0.65 -5.28 -8.10
CA LEU A 49 0.02 -4.00 -8.01
C LEU A 49 -0.99 -2.91 -7.73
N ILE A 50 -0.78 -2.18 -6.64
CA ILE A 50 -1.61 -1.07 -6.19
C ILE A 50 -0.73 0.16 -6.09
N ILE A 51 -1.20 1.25 -6.69
CA ILE A 51 -0.62 2.59 -6.55
C ILE A 51 -1.55 3.39 -5.65
N VAL A 52 -1.02 3.93 -4.55
CA VAL A 52 -1.68 4.91 -3.70
C VAL A 52 -1.01 6.26 -3.97
N ASP A 53 -1.75 7.16 -4.59
CA ASP A 53 -1.28 8.50 -4.95
C ASP A 53 -1.70 9.53 -3.90
N HIS A 54 -0.72 10.19 -3.30
CA HIS A 54 -0.88 11.19 -2.25
C HIS A 54 -1.08 12.57 -2.85
N CYS A 55 -2.07 13.32 -2.35
CA CYS A 55 -2.44 14.64 -2.89
C CYS A 55 -1.54 15.80 -2.43
N ASP A 56 -0.48 15.53 -1.66
CA ASP A 56 0.38 16.56 -1.06
C ASP A 56 0.93 17.57 -2.08
N PHE A 57 1.10 17.18 -3.35
CA PHE A 57 1.66 18.04 -4.40
C PHE A 57 0.69 18.34 -5.55
N ASP A 58 -0.59 18.09 -5.33
CA ASP A 58 -1.60 18.20 -6.37
C ASP A 58 -1.83 19.63 -6.85
N SER A 59 -2.14 19.72 -8.14
CA SER A 59 -2.92 20.79 -8.75
C SER A 59 -3.79 20.16 -9.84
N SER A 60 -4.88 20.83 -10.24
CA SER A 60 -5.79 20.31 -11.27
C SER A 60 -5.03 19.88 -12.53
N LYS A 61 -4.16 20.75 -13.07
CA LYS A 61 -3.36 20.45 -14.26
C LYS A 61 -2.41 19.26 -14.09
N LYS A 62 -1.78 19.10 -12.92
CA LYS A 62 -0.84 17.99 -12.69
C LYS A 62 -1.58 16.65 -12.63
N VAL A 63 -2.73 16.64 -11.96
CA VAL A 63 -3.60 15.48 -11.89
C VAL A 63 -4.08 15.11 -13.29
N GLU A 64 -4.57 16.08 -14.07
CA GLU A 64 -4.97 15.85 -15.47
C GLU A 64 -3.83 15.25 -16.31
N ALA A 65 -2.60 15.75 -16.17
CA ALA A 65 -1.46 15.20 -16.89
C ALA A 65 -1.14 13.74 -16.53
N VAL A 66 -1.23 13.37 -15.25
CA VAL A 66 -0.96 12.00 -14.79
C VAL A 66 -2.07 11.03 -15.17
N PHE A 67 -3.33 11.46 -15.02
CA PHE A 67 -4.48 10.58 -15.19
C PHE A 67 -5.02 10.54 -16.62
N TYR A 68 -5.05 11.68 -17.31
CA TYR A 68 -5.56 11.84 -18.67
C TYR A 68 -4.45 12.06 -19.72
N GLY A 69 -3.19 12.13 -19.30
CA GLY A 69 -2.03 12.21 -20.17
C GLY A 69 -1.56 13.63 -20.51
N THR A 70 -2.39 14.64 -20.30
CA THR A 70 -2.09 16.06 -20.56
C THR A 70 -3.07 16.97 -19.80
N SER A 71 -2.64 18.16 -19.38
CA SER A 71 -3.53 19.20 -18.84
C SER A 71 -4.25 20.01 -19.91
N ASP A 72 -3.81 19.93 -21.17
CA ASP A 72 -4.54 20.52 -22.29
C ASP A 72 -5.74 19.65 -22.69
N LYS A 73 -6.94 20.04 -22.25
CA LYS A 73 -8.22 19.39 -22.56
C LYS A 73 -8.59 19.38 -24.04
N ASN A 74 -8.00 20.27 -24.85
CA ASN A 74 -8.23 20.33 -26.30
C ASN A 74 -7.25 19.43 -27.08
N SER A 75 -6.24 18.87 -26.41
CA SER A 75 -5.29 17.97 -27.03
C SER A 75 -5.98 16.67 -27.46
N LYS A 76 -5.63 16.18 -28.65
CA LYS A 76 -6.09 14.88 -29.16
C LYS A 76 -5.69 13.68 -28.28
N ASP A 77 -4.72 13.88 -27.39
CA ASP A 77 -4.18 12.87 -26.47
C ASP A 77 -4.90 12.87 -25.11
N TYR A 78 -5.69 13.91 -24.79
CA TYR A 78 -6.42 14.00 -23.52
C TYR A 78 -7.37 12.81 -23.37
N GLY A 79 -7.25 12.09 -22.26
CA GLY A 79 -8.03 10.90 -21.94
C GLY A 79 -7.63 9.63 -22.71
N LYS A 80 -6.65 9.69 -23.62
CA LYS A 80 -6.13 8.52 -24.35
C LYS A 80 -4.82 8.00 -23.79
N LYS A 81 -4.19 8.75 -22.90
CA LYS A 81 -2.96 8.43 -22.18
C LYS A 81 -3.20 8.55 -20.67
N GLY A 82 -2.18 8.32 -19.87
CA GLY A 82 -2.30 8.34 -18.42
C GLY A 82 -2.95 7.08 -17.86
N ILE A 83 -3.21 7.13 -16.56
CA ILE A 83 -3.79 6.01 -15.81
C ILE A 83 -5.17 5.64 -16.39
N VAL A 84 -6.02 6.63 -16.65
CA VAL A 84 -7.37 6.39 -17.18
C VAL A 84 -7.31 5.90 -18.62
N GLY A 85 -6.51 6.56 -19.47
CA GLY A 85 -6.40 6.19 -20.89
C GLY A 85 -5.82 4.78 -21.13
N THR A 86 -5.09 4.23 -20.15
CA THR A 86 -4.57 2.84 -20.21
C THR A 86 -5.56 1.80 -19.65
N GLY A 87 -6.72 2.23 -19.14
CA GLY A 87 -7.72 1.36 -18.52
C GLY A 87 -7.30 0.79 -17.17
N LEU A 88 -6.34 1.45 -16.50
CA LEU A 88 -5.90 1.11 -15.15
C LEU A 88 -6.72 1.88 -14.11
N THR A 89 -6.67 1.41 -12.87
CA THR A 89 -7.28 2.09 -11.72
C THR A 89 -6.30 2.06 -10.55
N ILE A 90 -6.34 3.12 -9.73
CA ILE A 90 -5.50 3.30 -8.56
C ILE A 90 -6.31 3.88 -7.40
N THR A 91 -5.67 4.08 -6.25
CA THR A 91 -6.25 4.85 -5.14
C THR A 91 -5.67 6.27 -5.17
N LYS A 92 -6.51 7.28 -5.43
CA LYS A 92 -6.16 8.69 -5.35
C LYS A 92 -6.66 9.25 -4.02
N THR A 93 -5.76 9.75 -3.20
CA THR A 93 -6.14 10.40 -1.95
C THR A 93 -6.38 11.90 -2.19
N VAL A 94 -7.21 12.54 -1.36
CA VAL A 94 -7.54 13.98 -1.47
C VAL A 94 -7.64 14.68 -0.11
N PHE A 95 -7.30 15.97 -0.07
CA PHE A 95 -7.69 16.86 1.02
C PHE A 95 -9.09 17.43 0.77
N ILE A 96 -9.87 17.64 1.82
CA ILE A 96 -11.14 18.37 1.71
C ILE A 96 -10.91 19.88 1.63
N GLU A 97 -9.93 20.37 2.39
CA GLU A 97 -9.55 21.78 2.41
C GLU A 97 -8.06 21.91 2.16
N GLY A 98 -7.70 22.81 1.25
CA GLY A 98 -6.33 23.08 0.92
C GLY A 98 -5.51 23.69 2.08
N GLY A 99 -4.20 23.50 2.03
CA GLY A 99 -3.23 24.02 3.00
C GLY A 99 -2.59 25.35 2.60
N GLY A 100 -3.26 26.11 1.73
CA GLY A 100 -2.71 27.26 0.99
C GLY A 100 -2.32 26.88 -0.44
N ASN A 101 -1.45 27.69 -1.07
CA ASN A 101 -1.08 27.56 -2.49
C ASN A 101 -0.36 26.25 -2.85
N GLU A 102 0.16 25.52 -1.87
CA GLU A 102 1.00 24.33 -2.07
C GLU A 102 0.22 23.01 -1.95
N ASN A 103 -0.98 23.02 -1.36
CA ASN A 103 -1.82 21.83 -1.20
C ASN A 103 -3.25 22.19 -1.59
N ILE A 104 -3.69 21.80 -2.79
CA ILE A 104 -5.08 21.99 -3.21
C ILE A 104 -6.00 20.98 -2.50
N GLY A 105 -7.23 21.39 -2.20
CA GLY A 105 -8.26 20.51 -1.65
C GLY A 105 -9.55 20.59 -2.47
N LEU A 106 -10.52 19.75 -2.10
CA LEU A 106 -11.85 19.71 -2.73
C LEU A 106 -12.69 20.99 -2.52
N ASP A 107 -12.21 21.93 -1.71
CA ASP A 107 -12.75 23.28 -1.61
C ASP A 107 -12.44 24.16 -2.84
N ASN A 108 -11.46 23.74 -3.67
CA ASN A 108 -11.25 24.30 -5.00
C ASN A 108 -12.17 23.60 -6.02
N LYS A 109 -13.02 24.39 -6.70
CA LYS A 109 -14.01 23.87 -7.64
C LYS A 109 -13.40 23.13 -8.83
N GLU A 110 -12.36 23.67 -9.46
CA GLU A 110 -11.72 23.07 -10.63
C GLU A 110 -11.12 21.70 -10.28
N TYR A 111 -10.49 21.61 -9.11
CA TYR A 111 -9.94 20.35 -8.61
C TYR A 111 -11.03 19.36 -8.20
N LEU A 112 -12.11 19.81 -7.56
CA LEU A 112 -13.25 18.94 -7.24
C LEU A 112 -13.88 18.34 -8.51
N ASP A 113 -14.11 19.16 -9.54
CA ASP A 113 -14.67 18.71 -10.82
C ASP A 113 -13.77 17.63 -11.46
N GLU A 114 -12.44 17.79 -11.36
CA GLU A 114 -11.46 16.79 -11.81
C GLU A 114 -11.53 15.49 -11.00
N ILE A 115 -11.58 15.57 -9.67
CA ILE A 115 -11.69 14.39 -8.79
C ILE A 115 -13.01 13.63 -9.02
N ILE A 116 -14.10 14.33 -9.31
CA ILE A 116 -15.37 13.72 -9.72
C ILE A 116 -15.22 12.95 -11.04
N ASN A 117 -14.51 13.49 -12.02
CA ASN A 117 -14.24 12.78 -13.27
C ASN A 117 -13.43 11.51 -13.02
N LEU A 118 -12.37 11.58 -12.21
CA LEU A 118 -11.57 10.40 -11.84
C LEU A 118 -12.41 9.31 -11.16
N TYR A 119 -13.30 9.71 -10.24
CA TYR A 119 -14.22 8.78 -9.59
C TYR A 119 -15.13 8.07 -10.61
N ASN A 120 -15.70 8.83 -11.54
CA ASN A 120 -16.56 8.29 -12.60
C ASN A 120 -15.79 7.36 -13.56
N ASP A 121 -14.50 7.62 -13.79
CA ASP A 121 -13.60 6.76 -14.55
C ASP A 121 -13.10 5.53 -13.76
N GLY A 122 -13.59 5.34 -12.53
CA GLY A 122 -13.35 4.15 -11.72
C GLY A 122 -12.06 4.19 -10.91
N VAL A 123 -11.43 5.36 -10.74
CA VAL A 123 -10.39 5.59 -9.73
C VAL A 123 -11.04 5.58 -8.34
N GLU A 124 -10.40 4.93 -7.37
CA GLU A 124 -10.85 5.04 -5.99
C GLU A 124 -10.43 6.39 -5.43
N ILE A 125 -11.37 7.19 -4.95
CA ILE A 125 -11.08 8.42 -4.20
C ILE A 125 -11.07 8.10 -2.70
N ALA A 126 -9.95 8.42 -2.05
CA ALA A 126 -9.69 8.13 -0.65
C ALA A 126 -9.38 9.39 0.15
N ALA A 127 -9.54 9.30 1.46
CA ALA A 127 -9.20 10.35 2.40
C ALA A 127 -7.67 10.52 2.52
N HIS A 128 -7.15 11.77 2.50
CA HIS A 128 -5.78 12.09 2.90
C HIS A 128 -5.74 12.99 4.15
N SER A 129 -5.81 12.40 5.35
CA SER A 129 -6.04 13.13 6.59
C SER A 129 -7.28 14.04 6.50
N LEU A 130 -7.60 14.77 7.56
CA LEU A 130 -8.70 15.76 7.53
C LEU A 130 -8.28 17.12 6.99
N HIS A 131 -7.01 17.46 7.15
CA HIS A 131 -6.44 18.76 6.80
C HIS A 131 -4.92 18.55 6.67
N PRO A 132 -4.24 19.22 5.73
CA PRO A 132 -2.81 19.01 5.51
C PRO A 132 -1.93 19.42 6.69
N LYS A 133 -2.24 20.53 7.36
CA LYS A 133 -1.36 21.13 8.39
C LYS A 133 -1.92 21.22 9.83
N LYS A 134 -3.22 21.03 10.03
CA LYS A 134 -3.91 21.35 11.30
C LYS A 134 -4.51 20.10 11.92
N SER A 135 -4.24 19.88 13.21
CA SER A 135 -4.91 18.84 13.98
C SER A 135 -6.34 19.26 14.32
N LEU A 136 -7.32 18.44 13.98
CA LEU A 136 -8.75 18.70 14.19
C LEU A 136 -9.34 17.78 15.26
N LEU A 137 -10.23 18.31 16.09
CA LEU A 137 -11.02 17.52 17.03
C LEU A 137 -12.28 16.99 16.34
N ARG A 138 -12.81 15.87 16.83
CA ARG A 138 -14.09 15.29 16.35
C ARG A 138 -15.25 16.28 16.34
N LYS A 139 -15.28 17.19 17.32
CA LYS A 139 -16.33 18.22 17.45
C LYS A 139 -16.19 19.38 16.47
N ASP A 140 -15.05 19.49 15.78
CA ASP A 140 -14.84 20.58 14.83
C ASP A 140 -15.82 20.46 13.67
N ARG A 141 -16.42 21.58 13.29
CA ARG A 141 -17.33 21.66 12.14
C ARG A 141 -16.69 21.11 10.86
N MET A 142 -15.38 21.31 10.72
CA MET A 142 -14.58 20.78 9.61
C MET A 142 -14.56 19.26 9.56
N PHE A 143 -14.49 18.57 10.71
CA PHE A 143 -14.56 17.10 10.77
C PHE A 143 -15.90 16.60 10.20
N LYS A 144 -17.02 17.24 10.55
CA LYS A 144 -18.34 16.84 10.04
C LYS A 144 -18.50 17.15 8.55
N LYS A 145 -18.04 18.33 8.10
CA LYS A 145 -18.02 18.72 6.68
C LYS A 145 -17.21 17.70 5.87
N TYR A 146 -16.03 17.32 6.37
CA TYR A 146 -15.14 16.34 5.76
C TYR A 146 -15.86 15.05 5.43
N LEU A 147 -16.48 14.45 6.45
CA LEU A 147 -17.16 13.17 6.27
C LEU A 147 -18.30 13.31 5.27
N LYS A 148 -19.06 14.40 5.31
CA LYS A 148 -20.17 14.61 4.38
C LYS A 148 -19.70 14.64 2.91
N VAL A 149 -18.68 15.45 2.60
CA VAL A 149 -18.16 15.56 1.23
C VAL A 149 -17.56 14.23 0.78
N MET A 150 -16.74 13.60 1.62
CA MET A 150 -16.11 12.34 1.24
C MET A 150 -17.12 11.22 0.96
N GLN A 151 -18.29 11.19 1.61
CA GLN A 151 -19.31 10.16 1.34
C GLN A 151 -19.81 10.14 -0.10
N GLU A 152 -19.68 11.23 -0.86
CA GLU A 152 -20.05 11.26 -2.29
C GLU A 152 -19.20 10.28 -3.12
N PHE A 153 -18.01 9.91 -2.62
CA PHE A 153 -17.08 8.97 -3.25
C PHE A 153 -17.10 7.56 -2.65
N GLU A 154 -18.03 7.26 -1.74
CA GLU A 154 -18.14 5.97 -1.04
C GLU A 154 -16.78 5.44 -0.49
N PRO A 155 -16.11 6.22 0.35
CA PRO A 155 -14.71 5.99 0.70
C PRO A 155 -14.62 4.80 1.64
N GLN A 156 -13.70 3.89 1.33
CA GLN A 156 -13.36 2.76 2.21
C GLN A 156 -11.93 2.83 2.73
N THR A 157 -11.09 3.65 2.08
CA THR A 157 -9.68 3.76 2.37
C THR A 157 -9.35 5.10 3.03
N TRP A 158 -8.54 5.03 4.08
CA TRP A 158 -8.01 6.15 4.82
C TRP A 158 -6.49 6.15 4.76
N VAL A 159 -5.92 7.26 4.29
CA VAL A 159 -4.49 7.53 4.30
C VAL A 159 -4.29 8.86 5.02
N ASP A 160 -3.18 9.05 5.72
CA ASP A 160 -2.90 10.31 6.42
C ASP A 160 -1.39 10.55 6.56
N HIS A 161 -0.99 11.70 7.10
CA HIS A 161 0.43 12.09 7.15
C HIS A 161 1.29 11.45 8.26
N GLY A 162 0.74 10.62 9.16
CA GLY A 162 1.53 10.14 10.31
C GLY A 162 1.70 11.14 11.47
N TYR A 163 1.68 12.45 11.20
CA TYR A 163 2.09 13.44 12.21
C TYR A 163 0.98 14.27 12.86
N LEU A 164 -0.20 14.43 12.24
CA LEU A 164 -1.27 15.22 12.87
C LEU A 164 -1.94 14.41 13.98
N SER A 165 -2.37 15.08 15.05
CA SER A 165 -2.87 14.37 16.24
C SER A 165 -4.14 13.55 15.99
N HIS A 166 -4.98 13.96 15.04
CA HIS A 166 -6.20 13.23 14.67
C HIS A 166 -5.99 12.09 13.69
N ASN A 167 -4.79 11.98 13.12
CA ASN A 167 -4.46 10.89 12.21
C ASN A 167 -4.63 9.54 12.92
N ILE A 168 -5.12 8.55 12.18
CA ILE A 168 -5.30 7.19 12.69
C ILE A 168 -3.94 6.57 12.99
N THR A 169 -2.91 6.95 12.26
CA THR A 169 -1.51 6.58 12.53
C THR A 169 -0.94 7.17 13.82
N ARG A 170 -1.56 8.23 14.40
CA ARG A 170 -1.11 8.89 15.64
C ARG A 170 -2.04 8.63 16.83
N PHE A 171 -3.07 9.46 17.03
CA PHE A 171 -4.00 9.32 18.18
C PHE A 171 -5.47 9.09 17.79
N GLY A 172 -5.83 9.12 16.51
CA GLY A 172 -7.22 8.97 16.05
C GLY A 172 -7.83 7.60 16.33
N TRP A 173 -6.99 6.58 16.54
CA TRP A 173 -7.40 5.23 16.94
C TRP A 173 -7.57 5.05 18.46
N ASN A 174 -6.95 5.93 19.27
CA ASN A 174 -6.86 5.76 20.71
C ASN A 174 -8.13 6.32 21.38
N LYS A 175 -8.99 5.43 21.91
CA LYS A 175 -10.24 5.79 22.59
C LYS A 175 -10.09 6.76 23.76
N ALA A 176 -8.93 6.79 24.42
CA ALA A 176 -8.65 7.72 25.52
C ALA A 176 -8.22 9.12 25.03
N SER A 177 -7.90 9.27 23.74
CA SER A 177 -7.49 10.54 23.15
C SER A 177 -8.69 11.43 22.84
N LYS A 178 -8.56 12.74 23.09
CA LYS A 178 -9.51 13.75 22.60
C LYS A 178 -9.62 13.82 21.07
N TYR A 179 -8.68 13.17 20.37
CA TYR A 179 -8.64 13.07 18.92
C TYR A 179 -9.25 11.78 18.38
N TYR A 180 -9.80 10.90 19.23
CA TYR A 180 -10.41 9.64 18.81
C TYR A 180 -11.51 9.86 17.76
N SER A 181 -11.35 9.19 16.61
CA SER A 181 -12.20 9.35 15.41
C SER A 181 -12.49 8.04 14.68
N LEU A 182 -11.81 6.95 15.04
CA LEU A 182 -11.91 5.66 14.33
C LEU A 182 -13.33 5.08 14.31
N ASP A 183 -14.10 5.26 15.39
CA ASP A 183 -15.51 4.85 15.45
C ASP A 183 -16.36 5.55 14.38
N VAL A 184 -16.20 6.87 14.25
CA VAL A 184 -16.93 7.65 13.24
C VAL A 184 -16.51 7.28 11.84
N LEU A 185 -15.22 7.11 11.59
CA LEU A 185 -14.73 6.66 10.27
C LEU A 185 -15.32 5.29 9.94
N TYR A 186 -15.34 4.38 10.90
CA TYR A 186 -15.95 3.06 10.69
C TYR A 186 -17.46 3.16 10.39
N GLU A 187 -18.23 3.95 11.13
CA GLU A 187 -19.65 4.22 10.84
C GLU A 187 -19.88 4.82 9.45
N LYS A 188 -18.88 5.52 8.90
CA LYS A 188 -18.89 6.12 7.55
C LYS A 188 -18.35 5.23 6.45
N GLY A 189 -18.15 3.94 6.73
CA GLY A 189 -17.78 2.95 5.71
C GLY A 189 -16.28 2.78 5.51
N TYR A 190 -15.42 3.50 6.24
CA TYR A 190 -13.97 3.28 6.18
C TYR A 190 -13.62 1.93 6.81
N ARG A 191 -12.79 1.14 6.10
CA ARG A 191 -12.39 -0.22 6.50
C ARG A 191 -10.88 -0.42 6.39
N PHE A 192 -10.22 0.26 5.45
CA PHE A 192 -8.82 0.06 5.14
C PHE A 192 -8.01 1.30 5.52
N PHE A 193 -7.04 1.15 6.42
CA PHE A 193 -6.30 2.26 6.99
C PHE A 193 -4.82 2.10 6.73
N TRP A 194 -4.18 3.13 6.21
CA TRP A 194 -2.73 3.13 6.08
C TRP A 194 -2.08 3.08 7.47
N SER A 195 -1.11 2.20 7.62
CA SER A 195 -0.40 1.99 8.89
C SER A 195 0.59 3.10 9.24
N GLY A 196 0.92 4.00 8.30
CA GLY A 196 1.97 4.99 8.48
C GLY A 196 3.39 4.41 8.30
N ILE A 197 3.48 3.15 7.86
CA ILE A 197 4.74 2.42 7.71
C ILE A 197 5.04 2.24 6.23
N ASP A 198 6.30 2.46 5.86
CA ASP A 198 6.86 2.10 4.56
C ASP A 198 8.04 1.15 4.76
N TYR A 199 8.04 -0.02 4.11
CA TYR A 199 9.10 -1.03 4.32
C TYR A 199 10.44 -0.69 3.62
N SER A 200 10.48 0.33 2.76
CA SER A 200 11.72 0.82 2.15
C SER A 200 11.49 2.13 1.40
N LEU A 201 12.47 3.02 1.42
CA LEU A 201 12.65 4.03 0.38
C LEU A 201 13.26 3.40 -0.87
N ASN A 202 12.55 3.43 -1.99
CA ASN A 202 13.02 2.87 -3.27
C ASN A 202 13.59 1.47 -3.10
N ALA A 203 12.69 0.50 -2.95
CA ALA A 203 13.03 -0.88 -2.67
C ALA A 203 14.31 -1.29 -3.42
N PRO A 204 15.36 -1.73 -2.71
CA PRO A 204 16.67 -1.93 -3.29
C PRO A 204 16.56 -2.81 -4.55
N ASP A 205 17.19 -2.35 -5.63
CA ASP A 205 17.16 -2.97 -6.96
C ASP A 205 15.76 -3.13 -7.59
N GLY A 206 14.80 -2.26 -7.24
CA GLY A 206 13.47 -2.27 -7.83
C GLY A 206 12.55 -3.37 -7.30
N ASN A 207 12.79 -3.86 -6.09
CA ASN A 207 11.99 -4.94 -5.50
C ASN A 207 10.59 -4.47 -5.07
N LEU A 208 9.59 -4.62 -5.94
CA LEU A 208 8.22 -4.18 -5.63
C LEU A 208 7.47 -5.08 -4.63
N ASN A 209 8.00 -6.25 -4.29
CA ASN A 209 7.26 -7.26 -3.54
C ASN A 209 7.32 -7.03 -2.01
N LEU A 210 6.19 -6.58 -1.43
CA LEU A 210 6.05 -6.35 0.00
C LEU A 210 6.37 -7.59 0.85
N TYR A 211 6.08 -8.80 0.36
CA TYR A 211 6.40 -10.03 1.07
C TYR A 211 7.90 -10.23 1.29
N ASN A 212 8.72 -9.69 0.39
CA ASN A 212 10.17 -9.83 0.40
C ASN A 212 10.89 -8.66 1.09
N CYS A 213 10.20 -7.55 1.35
CA CYS A 213 10.80 -6.37 1.98
C CYS A 213 10.90 -6.45 3.52
N SER A 214 10.14 -7.36 4.15
CA SER A 214 10.01 -7.47 5.62
C SER A 214 11.27 -7.92 6.39
N GLY A 215 12.35 -8.35 5.71
CA GLY A 215 13.52 -8.95 6.38
C GLY A 215 14.90 -8.46 5.95
N ARG A 216 15.02 -7.53 4.99
CA ARG A 216 16.33 -7.15 4.41
C ARG A 216 16.65 -5.66 4.36
N ALA A 217 15.71 -4.79 4.75
CA ALA A 217 15.86 -3.34 4.61
C ALA A 217 17.20 -2.82 5.15
N GLY A 218 17.62 -3.23 6.36
CA GLY A 218 18.89 -2.76 6.93
C GLY A 218 20.15 -3.20 6.17
N LYS A 219 20.23 -4.47 5.76
CA LYS A 219 21.43 -5.03 5.12
C LYS A 219 21.56 -4.59 3.66
N ASP A 220 20.46 -4.59 2.91
CA ASP A 220 20.46 -4.21 1.50
C ASP A 220 20.69 -2.69 1.36
N TYR A 221 20.17 -1.89 2.30
CA TYR A 221 20.46 -0.45 2.36
C TYR A 221 21.94 -0.18 2.66
N PHE A 222 22.53 -0.90 3.62
CA PHE A 222 23.96 -0.80 3.92
C PHE A 222 24.84 -1.16 2.71
N LEU A 223 24.50 -2.22 1.97
CA LEU A 223 25.21 -2.61 0.74
C LEU A 223 25.04 -1.57 -0.39
N LYS A 224 23.84 -0.96 -0.52
CA LYS A 224 23.60 0.15 -1.46
C LYS A 224 24.45 1.37 -1.13
N ILE A 225 24.62 1.72 0.15
CA ILE A 225 25.53 2.79 0.59
C ILE A 225 26.97 2.48 0.15
N ILE A 226 27.46 1.27 0.44
CA ILE A 226 28.82 0.85 0.03
C ILE A 226 29.00 1.00 -1.48
N ARG A 227 27.99 0.61 -2.27
CA ARG A 227 28.01 0.75 -3.73
C ARG A 227 28.02 2.21 -4.17
N LEU A 228 27.17 3.06 -3.61
CA LEU A 228 27.10 4.49 -3.95
C LEU A 228 28.37 5.25 -3.56
N ILE A 229 29.00 4.88 -2.44
CA ILE A 229 30.32 5.37 -2.02
C ILE A 229 31.38 4.97 -3.06
N LYS A 230 31.36 3.71 -3.52
CA LYS A 230 32.27 3.23 -4.58
C LYS A 230 32.05 3.92 -5.93
N GLU A 231 30.82 4.30 -6.25
CA GLU A 231 30.45 5.03 -7.47
C GLU A 231 30.79 6.54 -7.41
N LYS A 232 31.42 7.05 -6.33
CA LYS A 232 31.82 8.45 -6.13
C LYS A 232 30.72 9.50 -6.37
N LYS A 233 29.45 9.14 -6.17
CA LYS A 233 28.35 10.12 -6.17
C LYS A 233 28.41 10.98 -4.92
N GLU A 234 27.91 12.21 -4.98
CA GLU A 234 27.97 13.21 -3.89
C GLU A 234 27.61 12.62 -2.52
N ILE A 235 28.64 12.33 -1.72
CA ILE A 235 28.53 11.66 -0.42
C ILE A 235 27.61 12.41 0.53
N SER A 236 27.53 13.75 0.41
CA SER A 236 26.61 14.59 1.19
C SER A 236 25.14 14.26 0.93
N LYS A 237 24.73 14.02 -0.33
CA LYS A 237 23.37 13.60 -0.66
C LYS A 237 23.09 12.18 -0.17
N ILE A 238 24.07 11.28 -0.28
CA ILE A 238 23.94 9.89 0.20
C ILE A 238 23.80 9.84 1.73
N VAL A 239 24.59 10.61 2.46
CA VAL A 239 24.52 10.70 3.93
C VAL A 239 23.24 11.40 4.38
N PHE A 240 22.80 12.43 3.66
CA PHE A 240 21.53 13.12 3.96
C PHE A 240 20.34 12.18 3.73
N THR A 241 20.26 11.52 2.58
CA THR A 241 19.25 10.49 2.28
C THR A 241 19.33 9.35 3.28
N PHE A 242 20.51 8.80 3.60
CA PHE A 242 20.67 7.78 4.65
C PHE A 242 20.19 8.26 6.02
N PHE A 243 20.57 9.47 6.44
CA PHE A 243 20.16 10.01 7.73
C PHE A 243 18.64 10.16 7.77
N TRP A 244 18.01 10.70 6.74
CA TRP A 244 16.56 10.88 6.71
C TRP A 244 15.79 9.57 6.54
N ASP A 245 16.31 8.64 5.75
CA ASP A 245 15.69 7.35 5.46
C ASP A 245 15.83 6.38 6.62
N PHE A 246 17.02 6.28 7.20
CA PHE A 246 17.29 5.38 8.30
C PHE A 246 16.68 5.91 9.59
N ILE A 247 16.83 7.20 9.92
CA ILE A 247 16.13 7.78 11.08
C ILE A 247 14.63 7.77 10.82
N GLY A 248 14.14 8.19 9.65
CA GLY A 248 12.71 8.20 9.33
C GLY A 248 12.04 6.82 9.45
N ASN A 249 12.72 5.76 9.00
CA ASN A 249 12.21 4.39 9.10
C ASN A 249 12.41 3.74 10.47
N LEU A 250 13.48 4.08 11.22
CA LEU A 250 13.80 3.46 12.51
C LEU A 250 13.11 4.17 13.69
N ILE A 251 12.87 5.47 13.56
CA ILE A 251 12.32 6.36 14.61
C ILE A 251 10.87 6.74 14.28
N GLY A 252 10.39 6.44 13.07
CA GLY A 252 9.10 6.90 12.56
C GLY A 252 9.10 8.40 12.33
N TRP A 253 8.30 8.88 11.37
CA TRP A 253 8.08 10.32 11.15
C TRP A 253 7.67 11.07 12.43
N GLN A 254 7.02 10.36 13.36
CA GLN A 254 6.57 10.87 14.64
C GLN A 254 7.69 11.42 15.54
N ALA A 255 8.81 10.72 15.68
CA ALA A 255 9.90 11.24 16.50
C ALA A 255 10.86 12.16 15.72
N LYS A 256 10.77 12.21 14.39
CA LYS A 256 11.34 13.31 13.61
C LYS A 256 10.64 14.63 13.94
N ASP A 257 9.31 14.65 14.04
CA ASP A 257 8.57 15.87 14.36
C ASP A 257 8.68 16.26 15.82
N ASP A 258 8.65 15.31 16.77
CA ASP A 258 8.90 15.63 18.18
C ASP A 258 10.35 16.12 18.40
N LEU A 259 11.32 15.61 17.63
CA LEU A 259 12.70 16.11 17.62
C LEU A 259 12.78 17.53 17.00
N LEU A 260 12.12 17.79 15.87
CA LEU A 260 12.05 19.13 15.25
C LEU A 260 11.32 20.14 16.15
N LEU A 261 10.25 19.72 16.83
CA LEU A 261 9.54 20.53 17.82
C LEU A 261 10.41 20.81 19.04
N SER A 262 11.26 19.86 19.46
CA SER A 262 12.26 20.08 20.51
C SER A 262 13.36 21.07 20.11
N PHE A 263 13.53 21.35 18.80
CA PHE A 263 14.41 22.37 18.26
C PHE A 263 13.75 23.76 18.11
N GLY A 264 12.46 23.90 18.43
CA GLY A 264 11.72 25.15 18.30
C GLY A 264 11.21 25.40 16.88
N SER A 265 9.91 25.72 16.75
CA SER A 265 9.13 25.75 15.51
C SER A 265 9.49 26.84 14.48
N GLU A 266 10.56 27.60 14.67
CA GLU A 266 10.83 28.82 13.87
C GLU A 266 12.12 28.80 13.04
N HIS A 267 12.90 27.72 13.05
CA HIS A 267 14.18 27.72 12.32
C HIS A 267 14.13 26.76 11.13
N ARG A 268 13.95 27.34 9.93
CA ARG A 268 14.34 26.69 8.67
C ARG A 268 15.77 26.17 8.86
N PHE A 269 15.96 24.86 8.70
CA PHE A 269 17.23 24.19 8.91
C PHE A 269 18.25 24.68 7.86
N SER A 270 18.91 25.81 8.13
CA SER A 270 20.08 26.25 7.40
C SER A 270 21.27 25.39 7.85
N PRO A 271 21.99 24.73 6.93
CA PRO A 271 23.13 23.89 7.26
C PRO A 271 24.31 24.80 7.62
N SER A 272 24.26 25.45 8.76
CA SER A 272 25.43 26.11 9.34
C SER A 272 26.43 25.06 9.81
N LYS A 273 27.73 25.35 9.74
CA LYS A 273 28.82 24.46 10.19
C LYS A 273 28.62 23.95 11.64
N ARG A 274 27.90 24.70 12.49
CA ARG A 274 27.57 24.30 13.88
C ARG A 274 26.54 23.18 13.96
N ASN A 275 25.57 23.13 13.04
CA ASN A 275 24.58 22.05 12.97
C ASN A 275 25.19 20.75 12.46
N LEU A 276 26.19 20.84 11.57
CA LEU A 276 26.96 19.70 11.09
C LEU A 276 27.77 19.04 12.23
N ILE A 277 28.39 19.83 13.12
CA ILE A 277 29.17 19.31 14.26
C ILE A 277 28.29 18.58 15.28
N ARG A 278 27.04 19.05 15.48
CA ARG A 278 26.07 18.36 16.35
C ARG A 278 25.65 16.99 15.79
N LEU A 279 25.53 16.86 14.47
CA LEU A 279 25.25 15.60 13.78
C LEU A 279 26.40 14.59 13.84
N ILE A 280 27.60 14.98 14.29
CA ILE A 280 28.75 14.08 14.42
C ILE A 280 29.00 13.71 15.91
N ASN A 281 28.28 14.33 16.86
CA ASN A 281 28.50 14.11 18.29
C ASN A 281 27.87 12.78 18.78
N PRO A 282 28.66 11.79 19.24
CA PRO A 282 28.13 10.51 19.71
C PRO A 282 27.19 10.64 20.92
N LYS A 283 27.37 11.65 21.77
CA LYS A 283 26.50 11.91 22.92
C LYS A 283 25.09 12.34 22.51
N PHE A 284 24.96 13.01 21.36
CA PHE A 284 23.67 13.37 20.79
C PHE A 284 22.89 12.10 20.40
N TYR A 285 23.55 11.18 19.70
CA TYR A 285 22.97 9.88 19.36
C TYR A 285 22.66 9.04 20.60
N PHE A 286 23.56 9.02 21.60
CA PHE A 286 23.33 8.29 22.85
C PHE A 286 22.12 8.81 23.64
N ASN A 287 21.87 10.13 23.65
CA ASN A 287 20.70 10.71 24.32
C ASN A 287 19.40 10.43 23.57
N ILE A 288 19.41 10.47 22.24
CA ILE A 288 18.27 9.99 21.43
C ILE A 288 18.01 8.52 21.74
N PHE A 289 19.05 7.68 21.72
CA PHE A 289 18.97 6.25 22.03
C PHE A 289 18.40 5.99 23.44
N LYS A 290 18.88 6.72 24.45
CA LYS A 290 18.48 6.56 25.86
C LYS A 290 17.02 6.94 26.09
N ASN A 291 16.52 8.00 25.46
CA ASN A 291 15.12 8.42 25.57
C ASN A 291 14.17 7.51 24.76
N PHE A 292 14.68 6.79 23.76
CA PHE A 292 13.89 5.89 22.91
C PHE A 292 13.75 4.48 23.48
N PHE A 293 14.77 3.97 24.19
CA PHE A 293 14.78 2.61 24.74
C PHE A 293 14.21 2.49 26.17
N LEU A 294 13.66 3.56 26.74
CA LEU A 294 12.92 3.54 28.02
C LEU A 294 11.40 3.51 27.73
N PRO A 295 10.71 2.35 27.77
CA PRO A 295 9.55 2.08 26.89
C PRO A 295 8.16 2.46 27.40
N ASP A 296 7.99 3.10 28.56
CA ASP A 296 6.70 2.98 29.27
C ASP A 296 5.55 3.90 28.79
N LYS A 297 5.73 4.74 27.75
CA LYS A 297 4.70 5.73 27.36
C LYS A 297 4.41 5.89 25.87
N TYR A 298 5.12 5.20 24.99
CA TYR A 298 4.95 5.30 23.54
C TYR A 298 4.49 3.97 22.94
N HIS A 299 3.43 3.39 23.52
CA HIS A 299 2.65 2.34 22.87
C HIS A 299 1.92 2.93 21.67
N SER A 300 2.64 3.10 20.58
CA SER A 300 2.10 3.49 19.29
C SER A 300 1.15 2.39 18.81
N PHE A 301 0.16 2.78 17.99
CA PHE A 301 -0.72 1.89 17.23
C PHE A 301 0.02 0.68 16.62
N ILE A 302 1.30 0.90 16.30
CA ILE A 302 2.31 0.07 15.64
C ILE A 302 2.63 -1.24 16.37
N GLU A 303 2.51 -1.35 17.70
CA GLU A 303 2.84 -2.62 18.40
C GLU A 303 1.90 -3.79 18.02
N GLY A 304 0.77 -3.48 17.37
CA GLY A 304 -0.11 -4.49 16.79
C GLY A 304 -0.01 -4.65 15.28
N PHE A 305 0.89 -3.93 14.58
CA PHE A 305 1.04 -4.03 13.14
C PHE A 305 2.38 -4.63 12.71
N TYR A 306 2.45 -5.98 12.75
CA TYR A 306 3.35 -6.80 11.91
C TYR A 306 3.04 -6.53 10.41
N PRO A 307 3.74 -7.06 9.38
CA PRO A 307 3.37 -6.82 7.99
C PRO A 307 1.95 -7.32 7.74
N ILE A 308 1.02 -6.40 7.91
CA ILE A 308 -0.41 -6.60 7.85
C ILE A 308 -0.78 -6.10 6.48
N ILE A 309 -1.24 -7.03 5.68
CA ILE A 309 -1.93 -6.66 4.45
C ILE A 309 -3.37 -6.31 4.82
N PHE A 310 -4.01 -7.06 5.73
CA PHE A 310 -5.26 -6.74 6.42
C PHE A 310 -5.32 -7.57 7.74
N ASP A 311 -5.52 -6.95 8.92
CA ASP A 311 -5.69 -7.64 10.22
C ASP A 311 -6.97 -7.16 10.87
N LYS A 312 -7.89 -8.08 11.10
CA LYS A 312 -9.20 -7.81 11.68
C LYS A 312 -9.06 -7.61 13.18
N LYS A 313 -9.01 -6.35 13.61
CA LYS A 313 -9.29 -6.04 15.03
C LYS A 313 -10.80 -6.15 15.30
N LYS A 314 -11.18 -6.24 16.58
CA LYS A 314 -12.59 -6.07 17.02
C LYS A 314 -13.19 -4.90 16.24
N ASN A 315 -14.27 -5.15 15.48
CA ASN A 315 -14.96 -4.21 14.58
C ASN A 315 -14.46 -4.12 13.12
N GLU A 316 -13.84 -5.16 12.52
CA GLU A 316 -13.66 -5.22 11.04
C GLU A 316 -12.87 -4.08 10.40
N VAL A 317 -11.95 -3.49 11.16
CA VAL A 317 -10.98 -2.51 10.66
C VAL A 317 -9.71 -3.24 10.28
N TYR A 318 -9.13 -2.87 9.15
CA TYR A 318 -7.90 -3.46 8.65
C TYR A 318 -6.84 -2.39 8.35
N GLY A 319 -5.60 -2.65 8.76
CA GLY A 319 -4.45 -1.84 8.37
C GLY A 319 -3.81 -2.34 7.08
N PHE A 320 -3.08 -1.49 6.36
CA PHE A 320 -2.16 -1.91 5.29
C PHE A 320 -0.84 -1.14 5.35
N THR A 321 0.22 -1.77 4.85
CA THR A 321 1.56 -1.18 4.74
C THR A 321 1.96 -1.01 3.28
N SER A 322 2.85 -0.06 2.99
CA SER A 322 3.28 0.29 1.64
C SER A 322 4.79 0.26 1.45
N LEU A 323 5.22 0.47 0.21
CA LEU A 323 6.59 0.81 -0.17
C LEU A 323 6.59 2.25 -0.67
N TRP A 324 7.48 3.09 -0.15
CA TRP A 324 7.64 4.43 -0.70
C TRP A 324 8.43 4.36 -2.01
N ILE A 325 7.81 4.81 -3.10
CA ILE A 325 8.41 4.89 -4.43
C ILE A 325 8.64 6.36 -4.75
N ASN A 326 9.90 6.73 -4.99
CA ASN A 326 10.25 8.08 -5.43
C ASN A 326 10.96 8.13 -6.79
N ASP A 327 11.17 6.97 -7.43
CA ASP A 327 11.57 6.84 -8.84
C ASP A 327 10.49 6.09 -9.62
N TYR A 328 9.54 6.81 -10.22
CA TYR A 328 8.37 6.17 -10.83
C TYR A 328 8.71 5.44 -12.14
N ILE A 329 9.64 5.99 -12.93
CA ILE A 329 10.07 5.37 -14.19
C ILE A 329 10.85 4.08 -13.93
N ASN A 330 11.86 4.11 -13.05
CA ASN A 330 12.65 2.90 -12.79
C ASN A 330 11.90 1.93 -11.88
N GLY A 331 11.19 2.43 -10.86
CA GLY A 331 10.43 1.64 -9.91
C GLY A 331 9.40 0.75 -10.60
N TYR A 332 8.61 1.34 -11.50
CA TYR A 332 7.58 0.64 -12.26
C TYR A 332 8.01 0.16 -13.65
N SER A 333 9.32 -0.03 -13.87
CA SER A 333 9.83 -0.53 -15.14
C SER A 333 9.33 -1.97 -15.45
N PRO A 334 9.24 -2.38 -16.74
CA PRO A 334 8.84 -3.73 -17.12
C PRO A 334 9.58 -4.83 -16.40
N LYS A 335 10.91 -4.67 -16.22
CA LYS A 335 11.76 -5.62 -15.48
C LYS A 335 11.27 -5.86 -14.05
N ASN A 336 10.89 -4.80 -13.34
CA ASN A 336 10.44 -4.92 -11.95
C ASN A 336 9.02 -5.48 -11.86
N ILE A 337 8.17 -5.14 -12.83
CA ILE A 337 6.83 -5.72 -12.96
C ILE A 337 6.92 -7.23 -13.23
N ASP A 338 7.78 -7.66 -14.16
CA ASP A 338 8.00 -9.08 -14.46
C ASP A 338 8.54 -9.85 -13.26
N ARG A 339 9.46 -9.23 -12.53
CA ARG A 339 9.96 -9.78 -11.27
C ARG A 339 8.83 -9.95 -10.26
N LEU A 340 7.99 -8.94 -10.07
CA LEU A 340 6.84 -8.99 -9.16
C LEU A 340 5.87 -10.12 -9.56
N ILE A 341 5.58 -10.28 -10.86
CA ILE A 341 4.76 -11.37 -11.41
C ILE A 341 5.40 -12.74 -11.15
N GLY A 342 6.70 -12.89 -11.46
CA GLY A 342 7.44 -14.13 -11.27
C GLY A 342 7.54 -14.56 -9.80
N GLU A 343 7.63 -13.59 -8.90
CA GLU A 343 7.60 -13.79 -7.45
C GLU A 343 6.19 -14.01 -6.90
N ARG A 344 5.15 -13.83 -7.72
CA ARG A 344 3.73 -13.85 -7.32
C ARG A 344 3.45 -12.91 -6.16
N GLY A 345 4.05 -11.72 -6.23
CA GLY A 345 4.12 -10.77 -5.13
C GLY A 345 2.88 -9.88 -5.00
N LEU A 346 2.86 -9.11 -3.92
CA LEU A 346 1.95 -7.98 -3.72
C LEU A 346 2.76 -6.70 -3.66
N HIS A 347 2.34 -5.69 -4.41
CA HIS A 347 2.87 -4.34 -4.30
C HIS A 347 1.77 -3.36 -3.87
N ILE A 348 2.04 -2.56 -2.84
CA ILE A 348 1.28 -1.36 -2.51
C ILE A 348 2.28 -0.21 -2.45
N GLY A 349 2.23 0.67 -3.43
CA GLY A 349 3.12 1.83 -3.52
C GLY A 349 2.52 3.05 -2.85
N HIS A 350 3.29 3.70 -1.99
CA HIS A 350 3.06 5.06 -1.53
C HIS A 350 3.77 6.01 -2.51
N ASN A 351 3.00 6.82 -3.23
CA ASN A 351 3.49 7.65 -4.34
C ASN A 351 3.00 9.09 -4.19
N TYR A 352 3.72 10.02 -4.82
CA TYR A 352 3.35 11.41 -4.98
C TYR A 352 3.43 11.77 -6.46
N LEU A 353 2.52 11.28 -7.29
CA LEU A 353 2.67 11.34 -8.75
C LEU A 353 2.63 12.77 -9.30
N ALA A 354 2.01 13.71 -8.57
CA ALA A 354 1.95 15.13 -8.90
C ALA A 354 3.19 15.95 -8.44
N VAL A 355 4.22 15.31 -7.90
CA VAL A 355 5.40 15.99 -7.37
C VAL A 355 6.32 16.53 -8.48
N GLU A 356 6.91 17.71 -8.26
CA GLU A 356 7.95 18.32 -9.12
C GLU A 356 9.30 18.48 -8.41
N GLU A 357 9.39 18.01 -7.16
CA GLU A 357 10.58 18.21 -6.34
C GLU A 357 11.78 17.39 -6.85
N SER A 358 12.96 18.01 -6.80
CA SER A 358 14.20 17.47 -7.38
C SER A 358 14.73 16.20 -6.71
N HIS A 359 14.22 15.85 -5.53
CA HIS A 359 14.61 14.63 -4.83
C HIS A 359 13.77 13.41 -5.24
N TYR A 360 12.67 13.61 -5.99
CA TYR A 360 11.97 12.55 -6.70
C TYR A 360 12.65 12.34 -8.07
N LEU A 361 13.00 11.08 -8.33
CA LEU A 361 13.59 10.65 -9.59
C LEU A 361 12.46 10.20 -10.53
N GLY A 362 12.72 10.20 -11.84
CA GLY A 362 11.80 9.65 -12.83
C GLY A 362 10.33 10.10 -12.68
N LEU A 363 10.09 11.42 -12.74
CA LEU A 363 8.76 12.03 -12.56
C LEU A 363 7.70 11.45 -13.51
N ALA A 364 6.45 11.39 -13.04
CA ALA A 364 5.32 10.85 -13.80
C ALA A 364 4.91 11.75 -14.97
N PHE A 365 5.23 13.05 -14.93
CA PHE A 365 4.90 14.02 -15.96
C PHE A 365 6.09 14.96 -16.24
N LYS A 366 5.95 15.79 -17.27
CA LYS A 366 6.86 16.87 -17.67
C LYS A 366 6.04 18.13 -17.94
N LYS A 367 6.61 19.30 -17.64
CA LYS A 367 6.03 20.59 -17.97
C LYS A 367 6.58 21.09 -19.32
N ILE A 368 5.69 21.49 -20.23
CA ILE A 368 6.04 22.08 -21.52
C ILE A 368 5.22 23.36 -21.69
N GLY A 369 5.86 24.52 -21.51
CA GLY A 369 5.17 25.81 -21.48
C GLY A 369 4.20 25.91 -20.29
N PRO A 370 2.94 26.33 -20.50
CA PRO A 370 1.92 26.43 -19.45
C PRO A 370 1.22 25.10 -19.13
N GLU A 371 1.50 24.04 -19.90
CA GLU A 371 0.84 22.75 -19.81
C GLU A 371 1.76 21.65 -19.29
N TYR A 372 1.13 20.60 -18.79
CA TYR A 372 1.74 19.41 -18.23
C TYR A 372 1.35 18.21 -19.09
N TYR A 373 2.31 17.33 -19.35
CA TYR A 373 2.15 16.15 -20.18
C TYR A 373 2.71 14.94 -19.43
N ILE A 374 2.07 13.79 -19.54
CA ILE A 374 2.63 12.56 -18.98
C ILE A 374 4.04 12.31 -19.52
N ASN A 375 4.90 11.77 -18.67
CA ASN A 375 6.25 11.40 -19.06
C ASN A 375 6.18 10.16 -19.98
N ASP A 376 6.84 10.21 -21.13
CA ASP A 376 6.75 9.15 -22.13
C ASP A 376 7.22 7.77 -21.62
N ASN A 377 8.22 7.74 -20.74
CA ASN A 377 8.69 6.49 -20.15
C ASN A 377 7.74 5.97 -19.07
N PHE A 378 7.13 6.87 -18.29
CA PHE A 378 6.10 6.48 -17.33
C PHE A 378 4.84 5.97 -18.05
N GLN A 379 4.43 6.62 -19.14
CA GLN A 379 3.35 6.16 -20.02
C GLN A 379 3.61 4.74 -20.55
N LYS A 380 4.83 4.45 -21.04
CA LYS A 380 5.22 3.09 -21.48
C LYS A 380 5.12 2.07 -20.36
N ASN A 381 5.47 2.44 -19.13
CA ASN A 381 5.32 1.56 -17.97
C ASN A 381 3.83 1.27 -17.68
N LEU A 382 2.95 2.28 -17.76
CA LEU A 382 1.50 2.09 -17.60
C LEU A 382 0.93 1.18 -18.69
N GLU A 383 1.33 1.39 -19.94
CA GLU A 383 0.94 0.52 -21.07
C GLU A 383 1.38 -0.94 -20.84
N TYR A 384 2.61 -1.13 -20.35
CA TYR A 384 3.10 -2.46 -19.99
C TYR A 384 2.27 -3.10 -18.87
N MET A 385 1.95 -2.36 -17.81
CA MET A 385 1.06 -2.84 -16.74
C MET A 385 -0.31 -3.26 -17.28
N ALA A 386 -0.91 -2.43 -18.15
CA ALA A 386 -2.20 -2.71 -18.78
C ALA A 386 -2.14 -3.97 -19.67
N GLU A 387 -1.04 -4.18 -20.37
CA GLU A 387 -0.80 -5.40 -21.15
C GLU A 387 -0.73 -6.65 -20.26
N GLN A 388 0.04 -6.60 -19.16
CA GLN A 388 0.13 -7.72 -18.21
C GLN A 388 -1.21 -8.01 -17.52
N GLN A 389 -2.02 -6.97 -17.30
CA GLN A 389 -3.40 -7.12 -16.81
C GLN A 389 -4.30 -7.82 -17.83
N LYS A 390 -4.26 -7.42 -19.11
CA LYS A 390 -5.01 -8.08 -20.19
C LYS A 390 -4.61 -9.55 -20.36
N LYS A 391 -3.32 -9.88 -20.16
CA LYS A 391 -2.81 -11.26 -20.13
C LYS A 391 -3.24 -12.08 -18.91
N GLY A 392 -3.93 -11.46 -17.94
CA GLY A 392 -4.34 -12.12 -16.70
C GLY A 392 -3.17 -12.43 -15.75
N LEU A 393 -2.03 -11.75 -15.90
CA LEU A 393 -0.81 -12.01 -15.12
C LEU A 393 -0.71 -11.08 -13.91
N LEU A 394 -1.00 -9.79 -14.10
CA LEU A 394 -0.93 -8.75 -13.07
C LEU A 394 -2.30 -8.14 -12.80
N TRP A 395 -2.74 -8.14 -11.55
CA TRP A 395 -3.94 -7.42 -11.15
C TRP A 395 -3.56 -5.99 -10.72
N VAL A 396 -3.76 -5.03 -11.61
CA VAL A 396 -3.55 -3.61 -11.28
C VAL A 396 -4.86 -3.06 -10.72
N THR A 397 -4.84 -2.71 -9.44
CA THR A 397 -6.09 -2.37 -8.73
C THR A 397 -5.87 -1.31 -7.67
N ASN A 398 -6.92 -1.07 -6.88
CA ASN A 398 -6.94 -0.08 -5.81
C ASN A 398 -7.16 -0.77 -4.44
N ILE A 399 -6.93 -0.04 -3.36
CA ILE A 399 -7.01 -0.57 -1.99
C ILE A 399 -8.42 -1.08 -1.68
N LYS A 400 -9.48 -0.35 -2.07
CA LYS A 400 -10.88 -0.78 -1.88
C LYS A 400 -11.13 -2.17 -2.46
N LYS A 401 -10.71 -2.42 -3.71
CA LYS A 401 -10.91 -3.72 -4.38
C LYS A 401 -10.08 -4.84 -3.77
N LEU A 402 -8.80 -4.58 -3.48
CA LEU A 402 -7.92 -5.57 -2.84
C LEU A 402 -8.44 -5.95 -1.45
N GLY A 403 -8.71 -4.95 -0.61
CA GLY A 403 -9.16 -5.15 0.76
C GLY A 403 -10.53 -5.83 0.83
N LYS A 404 -11.46 -5.46 -0.06
CA LYS A 404 -12.74 -6.15 -0.17
C LYS A 404 -12.55 -7.63 -0.50
N TYR A 405 -11.76 -7.96 -1.51
CA TYR A 405 -11.50 -9.35 -1.87
C TYR A 405 -10.89 -10.15 -0.71
N TYR A 406 -9.94 -9.56 0.03
CA TYR A 406 -9.32 -10.24 1.16
C TYR A 406 -10.32 -10.45 2.31
N SER A 407 -11.16 -9.46 2.61
CA SER A 407 -12.21 -9.57 3.62
C SER A 407 -13.28 -10.61 3.25
N GLU A 408 -13.57 -10.77 1.95
CA GLU A 408 -14.47 -11.81 1.44
C GLU A 408 -13.89 -13.21 1.62
N LEU A 409 -12.58 -13.38 1.37
CA LEU A 409 -11.89 -14.66 1.56
C LEU A 409 -11.88 -15.14 3.01
N GLU A 410 -11.94 -14.24 4.01
CA GLU A 410 -12.08 -14.63 5.43
C GLU A 410 -13.37 -15.41 5.71
N ASN A 411 -14.38 -15.26 4.86
CA ASN A 411 -15.66 -15.95 4.98
C ASN A 411 -15.70 -17.27 4.21
N VAL A 412 -14.58 -17.75 3.66
CA VAL A 412 -14.51 -19.03 2.94
C VAL A 412 -14.03 -20.14 3.87
N SER A 413 -14.86 -21.17 4.05
CA SER A 413 -14.47 -22.41 4.69
C SER A 413 -13.95 -23.40 3.64
N VAL A 414 -12.80 -24.02 3.91
CA VAL A 414 -12.17 -25.03 3.05
C VAL A 414 -12.00 -26.32 3.83
N LYS A 415 -12.61 -27.40 3.34
CA LYS A 415 -12.48 -28.75 3.91
C LYS A 415 -11.89 -29.71 2.87
N GLU A 416 -10.72 -30.27 3.16
CA GLU A 416 -10.15 -31.35 2.35
C GLU A 416 -10.95 -32.64 2.58
N LEU A 417 -11.48 -33.22 1.50
CA LEU A 417 -12.19 -34.51 1.53
C LEU A 417 -11.24 -35.65 1.15
N SER A 418 -10.30 -35.38 0.25
CA SER A 418 -9.17 -36.25 -0.11
C SER A 418 -8.05 -35.43 -0.77
N LYS A 419 -6.90 -36.04 -1.07
CA LYS A 419 -5.79 -35.39 -1.77
C LYS A 419 -6.18 -34.69 -3.09
N LYS A 420 -7.25 -35.16 -3.74
CA LYS A 420 -7.74 -34.69 -5.04
C LYS A 420 -9.09 -33.98 -4.94
N GLU A 421 -9.64 -33.80 -3.74
CA GLU A 421 -11.00 -33.31 -3.56
C GLU A 421 -11.16 -32.34 -2.38
N LEU A 422 -11.78 -31.18 -2.63
CA LEU A 422 -12.11 -30.16 -1.63
C LEU A 422 -13.62 -29.91 -1.58
N LEU A 423 -14.12 -29.54 -0.41
CA LEU A 423 -15.41 -28.88 -0.22
C LEU A 423 -15.17 -27.45 0.23
N LEU A 424 -15.73 -26.50 -0.51
CA LEU A 424 -15.74 -25.09 -0.17
C LEU A 424 -17.13 -24.67 0.28
N GLU A 425 -17.19 -23.73 1.22
CA GLU A 425 -18.42 -23.08 1.64
C GLU A 425 -18.19 -21.59 1.82
N ASN A 426 -19.03 -20.76 1.18
CA ASN A 426 -19.07 -19.33 1.45
C ASN A 426 -19.99 -19.08 2.64
N LEU A 427 -19.43 -18.64 3.76
CA LEU A 427 -20.17 -18.38 4.99
C LEU A 427 -20.88 -17.02 4.96
N SER A 428 -20.59 -16.16 4.00
CA SER A 428 -21.24 -14.85 3.83
C SER A 428 -22.49 -14.95 2.93
N ASN A 429 -23.25 -13.85 2.84
CA ASN A 429 -24.33 -13.71 1.86
C ASN A 429 -23.84 -13.15 0.52
N ASP A 430 -22.61 -12.63 0.48
CA ASP A 430 -22.08 -11.92 -0.67
C ASP A 430 -21.34 -12.88 -1.60
N LYS A 431 -21.43 -12.60 -2.89
CA LYS A 431 -20.72 -13.34 -3.93
C LYS A 431 -19.23 -12.99 -3.91
N ILE A 432 -18.38 -14.00 -3.95
CA ILE A 432 -16.92 -13.85 -4.08
C ILE A 432 -16.54 -14.06 -5.55
N ASN A 433 -16.00 -13.03 -6.19
CA ASN A 433 -15.70 -13.08 -7.61
C ASN A 433 -14.30 -13.65 -7.88
N GLY A 434 -14.23 -14.71 -8.68
CA GLY A 434 -12.98 -15.27 -9.17
C GLY A 434 -12.07 -15.87 -8.09
N ILE A 435 -12.61 -16.53 -7.07
CA ILE A 435 -11.78 -17.29 -6.11
C ILE A 435 -10.87 -18.24 -6.88
N THR A 436 -9.57 -18.18 -6.59
CA THR A 436 -8.54 -18.85 -7.39
C THR A 436 -7.84 -19.93 -6.58
N PHE A 437 -7.63 -21.08 -7.19
CA PHE A 437 -6.82 -22.16 -6.64
C PHE A 437 -5.72 -22.53 -7.63
N SER A 438 -4.68 -23.19 -7.11
CA SER A 438 -3.69 -23.84 -7.96
C SER A 438 -3.27 -25.20 -7.42
N CYS A 439 -2.86 -26.09 -8.33
CA CYS A 439 -2.28 -27.38 -8.01
C CYS A 439 -1.01 -27.63 -8.86
N PRO A 440 -0.06 -28.46 -8.39
CA PRO A 440 1.10 -28.83 -9.19
C PRO A 440 0.68 -29.69 -10.39
N ILE A 441 1.41 -29.57 -11.49
CA ILE A 441 1.36 -30.48 -12.64
C ILE A 441 2.51 -31.46 -12.44
N ILE A 442 2.19 -32.72 -12.18
CA ILE A 442 3.18 -33.77 -11.90
C ILE A 442 3.75 -34.33 -13.21
N ASP A 443 2.91 -34.41 -14.25
CA ASP A 443 3.27 -34.86 -15.59
C ASP A 443 2.83 -33.81 -16.61
N SER A 444 3.78 -33.23 -17.35
CA SER A 444 3.50 -32.21 -18.36
C SER A 444 2.67 -32.75 -19.54
N GLN A 445 2.61 -34.06 -19.73
CA GLN A 445 1.77 -34.71 -20.74
C GLN A 445 0.33 -34.91 -20.26
N GLN A 446 0.05 -34.78 -18.96
CA GLN A 446 -1.28 -34.95 -18.38
C GLN A 446 -1.69 -33.74 -17.53
N ILE A 447 -2.25 -32.72 -18.19
CA ILE A 447 -2.83 -31.57 -17.50
C ILE A 447 -4.07 -32.04 -16.72
N PRO A 448 -4.11 -31.84 -15.38
CA PRO A 448 -5.24 -32.29 -14.58
C PRO A 448 -6.56 -31.66 -15.03
N LYS A 449 -7.66 -32.43 -14.97
CA LYS A 449 -9.00 -31.91 -15.21
C LYS A 449 -9.63 -31.47 -13.89
N VAL A 450 -10.26 -30.31 -13.87
CA VAL A 450 -10.94 -29.76 -12.69
C VAL A 450 -12.45 -29.82 -12.90
N LEU A 451 -13.17 -30.41 -11.95
CA LEU A 451 -14.63 -30.39 -11.89
C LEU A 451 -15.09 -29.53 -10.71
N LEU A 452 -16.11 -28.70 -10.94
CA LEU A 452 -16.90 -28.05 -9.91
C LEU A 452 -18.28 -28.72 -9.85
N ASN A 453 -18.65 -29.30 -8.72
CA ASN A 453 -19.93 -29.99 -8.56
C ASN A 453 -20.19 -31.00 -9.71
N LYS A 454 -19.16 -31.78 -10.08
CA LYS A 454 -19.12 -32.75 -11.19
C LYS A 454 -19.17 -32.16 -12.61
N LYS A 455 -19.13 -30.83 -12.78
CA LYS A 455 -19.12 -30.16 -14.09
C LYS A 455 -17.70 -29.67 -14.45
N PRO A 456 -17.22 -29.83 -15.69
CA PRO A 456 -15.90 -29.35 -16.09
C PRO A 456 -15.75 -27.83 -15.95
N LEU A 457 -14.66 -27.40 -15.32
CA LEU A 457 -14.30 -25.99 -15.21
C LEU A 457 -13.55 -25.51 -16.46
N LYS A 458 -13.99 -24.37 -17.01
CA LYS A 458 -13.40 -23.77 -18.23
C LYS A 458 -12.28 -22.78 -17.92
N THR A 459 -12.39 -22.05 -16.82
CA THR A 459 -11.49 -20.96 -16.41
C THR A 459 -10.25 -21.50 -15.72
N LYS A 460 -9.17 -21.62 -16.51
CA LYS A 460 -7.88 -22.14 -16.05
C LYS A 460 -6.73 -21.62 -16.91
N LYS A 461 -5.52 -21.66 -16.35
CA LYS A 461 -4.27 -21.39 -17.06
C LYS A 461 -3.11 -22.20 -16.47
N LEU A 462 -2.06 -22.38 -17.26
CA LEU A 462 -0.81 -23.00 -16.81
C LEU A 462 0.23 -21.93 -16.54
N PHE A 463 0.95 -22.06 -15.42
CA PHE A 463 2.09 -21.20 -15.12
C PHE A 463 3.06 -21.92 -14.19
N ASN A 464 4.34 -21.96 -14.54
CA ASN A 464 5.43 -22.58 -13.76
C ASN A 464 5.08 -23.97 -13.19
N ASN A 465 4.72 -24.92 -14.05
CA ASN A 465 4.32 -26.30 -13.67
C ASN A 465 3.16 -26.37 -12.67
N ARG A 466 2.26 -25.38 -12.72
CA ARG A 466 1.02 -25.38 -11.94
C ARG A 466 -0.16 -25.09 -12.84
N LEU A 467 -1.28 -25.74 -12.52
CA LEU A 467 -2.58 -25.40 -13.06
C LEU A 467 -3.24 -24.42 -12.10
N PHE A 468 -3.52 -23.22 -12.59
CA PHE A 468 -4.36 -22.24 -11.90
C PHE A 468 -5.78 -22.36 -12.46
N PHE A 469 -6.77 -22.29 -11.59
CA PHE A 469 -8.17 -22.31 -11.96
C PHE A 469 -8.98 -21.45 -11.01
N TRP A 470 -10.06 -20.87 -11.50
CA TRP A 470 -10.87 -19.93 -10.73
C TRP A 470 -12.33 -19.98 -11.14
N PHE A 471 -13.20 -19.53 -10.25
CA PHE A 471 -14.64 -19.45 -10.47
C PHE A 471 -15.22 -18.43 -9.49
N ASP A 472 -16.48 -18.05 -9.67
CA ASP A 472 -17.16 -17.27 -8.64
C ASP A 472 -17.84 -18.22 -7.64
N LEU A 473 -17.87 -17.83 -6.37
CA LEU A 473 -18.52 -18.57 -5.30
C LEU A 473 -19.69 -17.75 -4.76
N GLU A 474 -20.91 -18.20 -4.98
CA GLU A 474 -22.11 -17.47 -4.58
C GLU A 474 -22.28 -17.46 -3.04
N GLY A 475 -23.06 -16.51 -2.53
CA GLY A 475 -23.36 -16.41 -1.10
C GLY A 475 -24.01 -17.69 -0.57
N LYS A 476 -23.57 -18.19 0.59
CA LYS A 476 -24.06 -19.44 1.21
C LYS A 476 -23.87 -20.72 0.36
N GLU A 477 -23.14 -20.65 -0.76
CA GLU A 477 -22.94 -21.79 -1.65
C GLU A 477 -21.95 -22.81 -1.05
N LYS A 478 -22.22 -24.10 -1.31
CA LYS A 478 -21.27 -25.20 -1.12
C LYS A 478 -20.81 -25.75 -2.46
N THR A 479 -19.50 -25.78 -2.67
CA THR A 479 -18.89 -26.20 -3.94
C THR A 479 -17.85 -27.28 -3.71
N LYS A 480 -18.05 -28.43 -4.37
CA LYS A 480 -17.10 -29.54 -4.39
C LYS A 480 -16.15 -29.37 -5.57
N ILE A 481 -14.84 -29.33 -5.30
CA ILE A 481 -13.78 -29.33 -6.32
C ILE A 481 -13.18 -30.73 -6.39
N LEU A 482 -13.11 -31.30 -7.59
CA LEU A 482 -12.40 -32.56 -7.86
C LEU A 482 -11.35 -32.35 -8.95
N ILE A 483 -10.14 -32.82 -8.71
CA ILE A 483 -9.07 -32.90 -9.72
C ILE A 483 -8.83 -34.36 -10.05
N TYR A 484 -8.74 -34.73 -11.33
CA TYR A 484 -8.41 -36.10 -11.73
C TYR A 484 -7.29 -36.17 -12.75
#